data_AF-A0A258QX56-F1
#
_entry.id   AF-A0A258QX56-F1
#
_cell.length_a   1.000
_cell.length_b   1.000
_cell.length_c   1.000
_cell.angle_alpha   90.00
_cell.angle_beta   90.00
_cell.angle_gamma   90.00
#
_symmetry.space_group_name_H-M   'P 1'
#
loop_
_entity.id
_entity.type
_entity.pdbx_description
1 polymer ?
#
loop_
_entity_poly.entity_id
_entity_poly.type
_entity_poly.pdbx_seq_one_letter_code
_entity_poly.pdbx_strand_id
1 'polypeptide(L)'
;MFRLSKEDGFLLYTAVAGAGLSVAFNAPMAGIAFVLEEVTRKITTRSVLITLIAVATSITVFRALFGNAISFSIPNLIAPELANLILYAVLGLIVGLIGALYNRNILLGLNLFSSVLPNTPAALKAAMVGAAVGLIAYWQPSWVGGGDLQAQQILTNNVGAQALLTLLIVRWLLGSISYSPSLPGGLFAPLLLLGAIIGSLFAQLINFFPDLVFQADTVSFALVGMAAFFTAVVRAPFTGVLLIIEMSGGVILTPGLLVACVCATLITSYMGSPPIYDSLRARMFSR
;
A
#
# COMPACT_ATOMS: atom_id res chain seq x y z
N MET A 1 -23.76 -26.78 1.10
CA MET A 1 -24.88 -26.10 1.77
C MET A 1 -25.73 -25.27 0.79
N PHE A 2 -25.17 -24.45 -0.11
CA PHE A 2 -25.97 -23.57 -1.00
C PHE A 2 -25.98 -23.91 -2.51
N ARG A 3 -25.31 -24.98 -2.96
CA ARG A 3 -25.26 -25.46 -4.38
C ARG A 3 -25.21 -24.32 -5.42
N LEU A 4 -24.29 -23.37 -5.21
CA LEU A 4 -24.13 -22.19 -6.05
C LEU A 4 -23.49 -22.53 -7.40
N SER A 5 -23.80 -21.74 -8.43
CA SER A 5 -23.06 -21.80 -9.69
C SER A 5 -21.60 -21.34 -9.48
N LYS A 6 -20.70 -21.72 -10.40
CA LYS A 6 -19.30 -21.27 -10.34
C LYS A 6 -19.17 -19.75 -10.40
N GLU A 7 -20.04 -19.10 -11.17
CA GLU A 7 -20.07 -17.64 -11.29
C GLU A 7 -20.50 -16.98 -9.97
N ASP A 8 -21.55 -17.49 -9.33
CA ASP A 8 -22.02 -16.99 -8.03
C ASP A 8 -20.95 -17.18 -6.95
N GLY A 9 -20.29 -18.34 -6.95
CA GLY A 9 -19.17 -18.62 -6.05
C GLY A 9 -18.03 -17.61 -6.24
N PHE A 10 -17.64 -17.35 -7.50
CA PHE A 10 -16.61 -16.37 -7.82
C PHE A 10 -16.97 -14.97 -7.31
N LEU A 11 -18.19 -14.50 -7.58
CA LEU A 11 -18.65 -13.17 -7.13
C LEU A 11 -18.64 -13.03 -5.60
N LEU A 12 -19.03 -14.09 -4.88
CA LEU A 12 -18.95 -14.10 -3.42
C LEU A 12 -17.51 -14.03 -2.93
N TYR A 13 -16.58 -14.81 -3.49
CA TYR A 13 -15.16 -14.74 -3.11
C TYR A 13 -14.57 -13.35 -3.34
N THR A 14 -14.88 -12.71 -4.47
CA THR A 14 -14.40 -11.36 -4.76
C THR A 14 -15.03 -10.32 -3.84
N ALA A 15 -16.32 -10.45 -3.50
CA ALA A 15 -16.98 -9.55 -2.55
C ALA A 15 -16.39 -9.68 -1.13
N VAL A 16 -16.05 -10.90 -0.70
CA VAL A 16 -15.35 -11.11 0.59
C VAL A 16 -13.96 -10.48 0.59
N ALA A 17 -13.25 -10.50 -0.55
CA ALA A 17 -11.96 -9.80 -0.65
C ALA A 17 -12.10 -8.29 -0.39
N GLY A 18 -13.12 -7.65 -0.98
CA GLY A 18 -13.44 -6.24 -0.71
C GLY A 18 -13.85 -6.00 0.74
N ALA A 19 -14.74 -6.84 1.28
CA ALA A 19 -15.20 -6.75 2.66
C ALA A 19 -14.04 -6.86 3.68
N GLY A 20 -13.07 -7.75 3.42
CA GLY A 20 -11.86 -7.90 4.23
C GLY A 20 -10.96 -6.66 4.16
N LEU A 21 -10.76 -6.08 2.98
CA LEU A 21 -10.00 -4.84 2.82
C LEU A 21 -10.65 -3.69 3.61
N SER A 22 -11.97 -3.54 3.47
CA SER A 22 -12.73 -2.50 4.18
C SER A 22 -12.58 -2.59 5.68
N VAL A 23 -12.61 -3.81 6.24
CA VAL A 23 -12.42 -4.04 7.68
C VAL A 23 -10.96 -3.77 8.09
N ALA A 24 -9.99 -4.24 7.31
CA ALA A 24 -8.58 -4.10 7.64
C ALA A 24 -8.12 -2.62 7.73
N PHE A 25 -8.71 -1.74 6.93
CA PHE A 25 -8.31 -0.32 6.85
C PHE A 25 -9.42 0.65 7.27
N ASN A 26 -10.54 0.17 7.79
CA ASN A 26 -11.77 0.96 8.01
C ASN A 26 -12.17 1.80 6.77
N ALA A 27 -11.93 1.28 5.56
CA ALA A 27 -12.00 1.99 4.27
C ALA A 27 -12.98 1.31 3.29
N PRO A 28 -14.30 1.48 3.48
CA PRO A 28 -15.31 0.81 2.68
C PRO A 28 -15.28 1.15 1.19
N MET A 29 -15.06 2.41 0.80
CA MET A 29 -15.00 2.79 -0.61
C MET A 29 -13.77 2.18 -1.30
N ALA A 30 -12.63 2.16 -0.62
CA ALA A 30 -11.42 1.52 -1.12
C ALA A 30 -11.62 0.01 -1.31
N GLY A 31 -12.31 -0.67 -0.40
CA GLY A 31 -12.64 -2.10 -0.53
C GLY A 31 -13.51 -2.40 -1.75
N ILE A 32 -14.51 -1.56 -2.04
CA ILE A 32 -15.35 -1.70 -3.23
C ILE A 32 -14.52 -1.45 -4.49
N ALA A 33 -13.75 -0.36 -4.52
CA ALA A 33 -12.89 -0.01 -5.63
C ALA A 33 -11.88 -1.11 -5.94
N PHE A 34 -11.24 -1.69 -4.92
CA PHE A 34 -10.27 -2.76 -5.08
C PHE A 34 -10.87 -3.98 -5.79
N VAL A 35 -12.10 -4.36 -5.43
CA VAL A 35 -12.78 -5.48 -6.09
C VAL A 35 -13.02 -5.19 -7.57
N LEU A 36 -13.51 -4.00 -7.89
CA LEU A 36 -13.88 -3.63 -9.26
C LEU A 36 -12.66 -3.36 -10.15
N GLU A 37 -11.64 -2.72 -9.60
CA GLU A 37 -10.45 -2.27 -10.29
C GLU A 37 -9.41 -3.38 -10.44
N GLU A 38 -9.14 -4.14 -9.36
CA GLU A 38 -8.03 -5.09 -9.34
C GLU A 38 -8.47 -6.56 -9.29
N VAL A 39 -9.49 -6.91 -8.50
CA VAL A 39 -9.86 -8.32 -8.30
C VAL A 39 -10.67 -8.90 -9.48
N THR A 40 -11.77 -8.24 -9.86
CA THR A 40 -12.64 -8.71 -10.95
C THR A 40 -12.23 -8.14 -12.30
N ARG A 41 -11.66 -6.93 -12.32
CA ARG A 41 -11.36 -6.14 -13.54
C ARG A 41 -12.55 -6.02 -14.51
N LYS A 42 -13.75 -6.21 -13.98
CA LYS A 42 -15.02 -6.22 -14.73
C LYS A 42 -16.11 -5.66 -13.84
N ILE A 43 -16.72 -4.57 -14.31
CA ILE A 43 -17.80 -3.88 -13.62
C ILE A 43 -19.12 -4.39 -14.20
N THR A 44 -19.90 -5.08 -13.37
CA THR A 44 -21.27 -5.48 -13.67
C THR A 44 -22.17 -5.02 -12.53
N THR A 45 -23.44 -4.75 -12.80
CA THR A 45 -24.41 -4.38 -11.75
C THR A 45 -24.40 -5.42 -10.62
N ARG A 46 -24.30 -6.70 -10.98
CA ARG A 46 -24.27 -7.81 -10.02
C ARG A 46 -23.03 -7.79 -9.13
N SER A 47 -21.83 -7.62 -9.70
CA SER A 47 -20.59 -7.56 -8.92
C SER A 47 -20.57 -6.36 -7.98
N VAL A 48 -21.07 -5.20 -8.45
CA VAL A 48 -21.19 -3.99 -7.62
C VAL A 48 -22.14 -4.22 -6.44
N LEU A 49 -23.36 -4.71 -6.69
CA LEU A 49 -24.36 -4.90 -5.63
C LEU A 49 -23.93 -5.91 -4.56
N ILE A 50 -23.37 -7.05 -4.98
CA ILE A 50 -22.90 -8.08 -4.03
C ILE A 50 -21.74 -7.54 -3.18
N THR A 51 -20.81 -6.80 -3.81
CA THR A 51 -19.68 -6.18 -3.09
C THR A 51 -20.15 -5.11 -2.11
N LEU A 52 -21.09 -4.25 -2.52
CA LEU A 52 -21.69 -3.23 -1.65
C LEU A 52 -22.32 -3.85 -0.41
N ILE A 53 -23.12 -4.91 -0.58
CA ILE A 53 -23.77 -5.60 0.54
C ILE A 53 -22.71 -6.20 1.48
N ALA A 54 -21.73 -6.92 0.93
CA ALA A 54 -20.69 -7.56 1.74
C ALA A 54 -19.87 -6.54 2.55
N VAL A 55 -19.45 -5.44 1.91
CA VAL A 55 -18.69 -4.35 2.53
C VAL A 55 -19.54 -3.60 3.57
N ALA A 56 -20.79 -3.27 3.25
CA ALA A 56 -21.68 -2.57 4.18
C ALA A 56 -21.93 -3.41 5.43
N THR A 57 -22.17 -4.71 5.27
CA THR A 57 -22.35 -5.62 6.42
C THR A 57 -21.06 -5.74 7.22
N SER A 58 -19.91 -5.99 6.59
CA SER A 58 -18.65 -6.21 7.31
C SER A 58 -18.20 -4.97 8.08
N ILE A 59 -18.27 -3.78 7.47
CA ILE A 59 -17.85 -2.53 8.10
C ILE A 59 -18.80 -2.12 9.23
N THR A 60 -20.10 -2.39 9.11
CA THR A 60 -21.08 -2.12 10.18
C THR A 60 -20.78 -2.98 11.40
N VAL A 61 -20.53 -4.27 11.20
CA VAL A 61 -20.15 -5.19 12.29
C VAL A 61 -18.81 -4.76 12.91
N PHE A 62 -17.81 -4.45 12.10
CA PHE A 62 -16.52 -3.97 12.58
C PHE A 62 -16.67 -2.71 13.44
N ARG A 63 -17.38 -1.69 12.94
CA ARG A 63 -17.57 -0.41 13.66
C ARG A 63 -18.41 -0.56 14.92
N ALA A 64 -19.35 -1.51 14.96
CA ALA A 64 -20.11 -1.82 16.16
C ALA A 64 -19.24 -2.43 17.27
N LEU A 65 -18.19 -3.19 16.91
CA LEU A 65 -17.31 -3.86 17.87
C LEU A 65 -16.08 -3.04 18.26
N PHE A 66 -15.49 -2.31 17.31
CA PHE A 66 -14.18 -1.65 17.46
C PHE A 66 -14.27 -0.11 17.37
N GLY A 67 -15.45 0.43 17.10
CA GLY A 67 -15.65 1.87 16.90
C GLY A 67 -15.30 2.35 15.49
N ASN A 68 -15.40 3.66 15.27
CA ASN A 68 -15.23 4.30 13.97
C ASN A 68 -14.16 5.41 14.01
N ALA A 69 -12.93 5.04 14.35
CA ALA A 69 -11.79 5.94 14.26
C ALA A 69 -11.15 5.88 12.86
N ILE A 70 -10.72 7.04 12.37
CA ILE A 70 -9.86 7.13 11.18
C ILE A 70 -8.49 6.53 11.53
N SER A 71 -7.87 5.81 10.59
CA SER A 71 -6.58 5.15 10.84
C SER A 71 -5.44 6.12 11.10
N PHE A 72 -5.41 7.25 10.41
CA PHE A 72 -4.43 8.30 10.60
C PHE A 72 -5.09 9.58 11.11
N SER A 73 -4.72 9.99 12.31
CA SER A 73 -5.19 11.25 12.91
C SER A 73 -4.24 12.37 12.53
N ILE A 74 -4.71 13.30 11.70
CA ILE A 74 -3.91 14.41 11.17
C ILE A 74 -4.59 15.72 11.55
N PRO A 75 -3.99 16.54 12.43
CA PRO A 75 -4.68 17.69 13.01
C PRO A 75 -4.91 18.83 12.02
N ASN A 76 -4.02 19.04 11.05
CA ASN A 76 -4.14 20.09 10.05
C ASN A 76 -3.65 19.59 8.68
N LEU A 77 -4.58 19.46 7.73
CA LEU A 77 -4.26 19.23 6.32
C LEU A 77 -4.46 20.53 5.55
N ILE A 78 -3.43 20.94 4.80
CA ILE A 78 -3.42 22.19 4.04
C ILE A 78 -3.86 21.89 2.61
N ALA A 79 -4.65 22.78 2.03
CA ALA A 79 -5.03 22.68 0.63
C ALA A 79 -3.78 22.76 -0.27
N PRO A 80 -3.65 21.91 -1.30
CA PRO A 80 -2.50 21.98 -2.19
C PRO A 80 -2.56 23.27 -3.01
N GLU A 81 -1.49 24.04 -3.00
CA GLU A 81 -1.31 25.12 -3.98
C GLU A 81 -1.23 24.53 -5.39
N LEU A 82 -1.71 25.27 -6.39
CA LEU A 82 -1.69 24.82 -7.78
C LEU A 82 -0.28 24.46 -8.25
N ALA A 83 0.72 25.20 -7.78
CA ALA A 83 2.15 24.97 -8.04
C ALA A 83 2.61 23.57 -7.57
N ASN A 84 2.05 23.06 -6.48
CA ASN A 84 2.41 21.76 -5.92
C ASN A 84 1.87 20.58 -6.74
N LEU A 85 0.91 20.79 -7.67
CA LEU A 85 0.47 19.72 -8.58
C LEU A 85 1.60 19.21 -9.47
N ILE A 86 2.51 20.10 -9.91
CA ILE A 86 3.68 19.71 -10.70
C ILE A 86 4.61 18.86 -9.84
N LEU A 87 4.82 19.23 -8.58
CA LEU A 87 5.63 18.45 -7.65
C LEU A 87 5.01 17.08 -7.34
N TYR A 88 3.68 16.98 -7.23
CA TYR A 88 3.01 15.69 -7.09
C TYR A 88 3.14 14.81 -8.33
N ALA A 89 3.15 15.40 -9.53
CA ALA A 89 3.45 14.68 -10.77
C ALA A 89 4.87 14.12 -10.76
N VAL A 90 5.86 14.94 -10.40
CA VAL A 90 7.26 14.53 -10.28
C VAL A 90 7.43 13.45 -9.20
N LEU A 91 6.80 13.62 -8.04
CA LEU A 91 6.76 12.61 -6.99
C LEU A 91 6.19 11.30 -7.54
N GLY A 92 5.06 11.35 -8.24
CA GLY A 92 4.44 10.17 -8.86
C GLY A 92 5.39 9.44 -9.82
N LEU A 93 6.13 10.17 -10.66
CA LEU A 93 7.14 9.58 -11.54
C LEU A 93 8.27 8.90 -10.75
N ILE A 94 8.83 9.57 -9.74
CA ILE A 94 9.91 9.02 -8.91
C ILE A 94 9.43 7.79 -8.15
N VAL A 95 8.28 7.90 -7.48
CA VAL A 95 7.66 6.83 -6.71
C VAL A 95 7.30 5.65 -7.61
N GLY A 96 6.88 5.90 -8.85
CA GLY A 96 6.64 4.86 -9.85
C GLY A 96 7.92 4.10 -10.21
N LEU A 97 9.03 4.79 -10.49
CA LEU A 97 10.33 4.16 -10.74
C LEU A 97 10.75 3.27 -9.56
N ILE A 98 10.63 3.79 -8.34
CA ILE A 98 10.95 3.05 -7.12
C ILE A 98 10.00 1.85 -6.95
N GLY A 99 8.71 1.99 -7.23
CA GLY A 99 7.73 0.91 -7.15
C GLY A 99 8.06 -0.26 -8.09
N ALA A 100 8.52 0.02 -9.32
CA ALA A 100 8.99 -1.03 -10.23
C ALA A 100 10.21 -1.79 -9.68
N LEU A 101 11.15 -1.07 -9.05
CA LEU A 101 12.29 -1.69 -8.35
C LEU A 101 11.84 -2.54 -7.16
N TYR A 102 10.81 -2.10 -6.44
CA TYR A 102 10.24 -2.84 -5.32
C TYR A 102 9.58 -4.16 -5.78
N ASN A 103 8.82 -4.13 -6.88
CA ASN A 103 8.26 -5.35 -7.47
C ASN A 103 9.35 -6.38 -7.79
N ARG A 104 10.44 -5.92 -8.41
CA ARG A 104 11.60 -6.78 -8.67
C ARG A 104 12.21 -7.31 -7.38
N ASN A 105 12.34 -6.48 -6.34
CA ASN A 105 12.89 -6.89 -5.05
C ASN A 105 12.04 -7.99 -4.37
N ILE A 106 10.71 -7.88 -4.39
CA ILE A 106 9.80 -8.92 -3.87
C ILE A 106 9.97 -10.24 -4.63
N LEU A 107 9.97 -10.18 -5.96
CA LEU A 107 10.13 -11.38 -6.80
C LEU A 107 11.51 -12.02 -6.64
N LEU A 108 12.56 -11.22 -6.50
CA LEU A 108 13.90 -11.70 -6.19
C LEU A 108 13.95 -12.41 -4.84
N GLY A 109 13.34 -11.84 -3.79
CA GLY A 109 13.24 -12.49 -2.48
C GLY A 109 12.56 -13.86 -2.59
N LEU A 110 11.41 -13.92 -3.27
CA LEU A 110 10.67 -15.18 -3.50
C LEU A 110 11.49 -16.21 -4.27
N ASN A 111 12.30 -15.78 -5.25
CA ASN A 111 13.18 -16.65 -6.03
C ASN A 111 14.36 -17.18 -5.21
N LEU A 112 15.03 -16.30 -4.47
CA LEU A 112 16.15 -16.65 -3.60
C LEU A 112 15.71 -17.68 -2.55
N PHE A 113 14.58 -17.47 -1.88
CA PHE A 113 14.07 -18.42 -0.88
C PHE A 113 13.65 -19.77 -1.48
N SER A 114 13.18 -19.80 -2.73
CA SER A 114 12.92 -21.07 -3.41
C SER A 114 14.18 -21.79 -3.88
N SER A 115 15.24 -21.04 -4.21
CA SER A 115 16.48 -21.61 -4.75
C SER A 115 17.47 -22.02 -3.66
N VAL A 116 17.60 -21.25 -2.58
CA VAL A 116 18.58 -21.48 -1.51
C VAL A 116 18.08 -22.55 -0.54
N LEU A 117 16.76 -22.63 -0.32
CA LEU A 117 16.12 -23.54 0.63
C LEU A 117 15.05 -24.42 -0.05
N PRO A 118 15.38 -25.17 -1.13
CA PRO A 118 14.37 -25.86 -1.93
C PRO A 118 13.62 -26.94 -1.13
N ASN A 119 14.34 -27.72 -0.32
CA ASN A 119 13.79 -28.87 0.42
C ASN A 119 13.40 -28.54 1.87
N THR A 120 13.43 -27.27 2.26
CA THR A 120 13.12 -26.86 3.63
C THR A 120 11.61 -26.72 3.82
N PRO A 121 11.01 -27.34 4.85
CA PRO A 121 9.58 -27.17 5.14
C PRO A 121 9.20 -25.69 5.31
N ALA A 122 8.03 -25.31 4.80
CA ALA A 122 7.54 -23.92 4.89
C ALA A 122 7.52 -23.40 6.34
N ALA A 123 7.16 -24.27 7.30
CA ALA A 123 7.16 -23.95 8.72
C ALA A 123 8.57 -23.58 9.25
N LEU A 124 9.64 -24.24 8.78
CA LEU A 124 10.99 -23.92 9.21
C LEU A 124 11.48 -22.60 8.58
N LYS A 125 11.15 -22.35 7.31
CA LYS A 125 11.43 -21.05 6.66
C LYS A 125 10.75 -19.90 7.40
N ALA A 126 9.48 -20.10 7.74
CA ALA A 126 8.70 -19.18 8.54
C ALA A 126 9.32 -18.93 9.92
N ALA A 127 9.74 -19.99 10.61
CA ALA A 127 10.39 -19.89 11.91
C ALA A 127 11.73 -19.13 11.84
N MET A 128 12.55 -19.36 10.82
CA MET A 128 13.82 -18.65 10.63
C MET A 128 13.61 -17.14 10.41
N VAL A 129 12.66 -16.79 9.52
CA VAL A 129 12.35 -15.38 9.25
C VAL A 129 11.68 -14.73 10.47
N GLY A 130 10.75 -15.42 11.13
CA GLY A 130 10.13 -14.97 12.36
C GLY A 130 11.13 -14.76 13.50
N ALA A 131 12.11 -15.65 13.66
CA ALA A 131 13.18 -15.50 14.65
C ALA A 131 14.09 -14.31 14.33
N ALA A 132 14.46 -14.10 13.06
CA ALA A 132 15.26 -12.96 12.64
C ALA A 132 14.52 -11.63 12.85
N VAL A 133 13.26 -11.54 12.43
CA VAL A 133 12.40 -10.36 12.64
C VAL A 133 12.15 -10.14 14.13
N GLY A 134 11.92 -11.20 14.91
CA GLY A 134 11.73 -11.14 16.36
C GLY A 134 12.97 -10.65 17.10
N LEU A 135 14.17 -11.04 16.67
CA LEU A 135 15.41 -10.51 17.22
C LEU A 135 15.56 -9.02 16.92
N ILE A 136 15.27 -8.59 15.70
CA ILE A 136 15.26 -7.15 15.36
C ILE A 136 14.22 -6.41 16.20
N ALA A 137 13.04 -7.01 16.40
CA ALA A 137 11.97 -6.44 17.23
C ALA A 137 12.40 -6.23 18.69
N TYR A 138 13.20 -7.15 19.24
CA TYR A 138 13.72 -7.03 20.61
C TYR A 138 14.67 -5.84 20.77
N TRP A 139 15.55 -5.59 19.80
CA TRP A 139 16.51 -4.48 19.86
C TRP A 139 15.91 -3.15 19.42
N GLN A 140 15.07 -3.16 18.38
CA GLN A 140 14.48 -1.97 17.80
C GLN A 140 13.04 -2.24 17.31
N PRO A 141 12.04 -2.17 18.22
CA PRO A 141 10.64 -2.47 17.92
C PRO A 141 10.05 -1.60 16.80
N SER A 142 10.53 -0.36 16.65
CA SER A 142 10.03 0.60 15.66
C SER A 142 10.36 0.21 14.21
N TRP A 143 11.27 -0.74 13.98
CA TRP A 143 11.67 -1.17 12.64
C TRP A 143 10.83 -2.32 12.07
N VAL A 144 9.97 -2.94 12.88
CA VAL A 144 9.18 -4.14 12.51
C VAL A 144 7.67 -3.89 12.61
N GLY A 145 6.85 -4.89 12.25
CA GLY A 145 5.38 -4.80 12.31
C GLY A 145 4.73 -4.29 11.03
N GLY A 146 3.45 -3.93 11.08
CA GLY A 146 2.65 -3.53 9.91
C GLY A 146 3.08 -2.21 9.26
N GLY A 147 3.57 -1.26 10.06
CA GLY A 147 4.03 0.04 9.60
C GLY A 147 3.06 1.19 9.86
N ASP A 148 1.86 0.89 10.36
CA ASP A 148 0.79 1.83 10.71
C ASP A 148 1.22 2.84 11.78
N LEU A 149 1.84 2.38 12.87
CA LEU A 149 2.37 3.27 13.93
C LEU A 149 3.47 4.21 13.40
N GLN A 150 4.36 3.69 12.55
CA GLN A 150 5.44 4.46 11.94
C GLN A 150 4.90 5.47 10.93
N ALA A 151 3.90 5.07 10.14
CA ALA A 151 3.20 5.97 9.24
C ALA A 151 2.52 7.10 10.01
N GLN A 152 1.81 6.80 11.10
CA GLN A 152 1.24 7.83 11.99
C GLN A 152 2.32 8.77 12.53
N GLN A 153 3.47 8.24 12.98
CA GLN A 153 4.58 9.06 13.46
C GLN A 153 5.14 10.01 12.39
N ILE A 154 5.24 9.55 11.14
CA ILE A 154 5.67 10.38 10.00
C ILE A 154 4.64 11.48 9.69
N LEU A 155 3.36 11.18 9.85
CA LEU A 155 2.26 12.10 9.56
C LEU A 155 2.02 13.15 10.65
N THR A 156 2.42 12.89 11.91
CA THR A 156 2.21 13.83 13.02
C THR A 156 3.48 14.50 13.54
N ASN A 157 4.65 13.89 13.34
CA ASN A 157 5.92 14.40 13.85
C ASN A 157 6.85 14.79 12.71
N ASN A 158 7.73 15.75 12.96
CA ASN A 158 8.82 16.05 12.04
C ASN A 158 9.94 15.03 12.22
N VAL A 159 9.91 13.97 11.41
CA VAL A 159 10.91 12.90 11.42
C VAL A 159 12.07 13.29 10.48
N GLY A 160 13.29 13.37 11.01
CA GLY A 160 14.46 13.77 10.22
C GLY A 160 14.82 12.78 9.09
N ALA A 161 15.39 13.32 8.01
CA ALA A 161 15.77 12.57 6.80
C ALA A 161 16.61 11.31 7.08
N GLN A 162 17.56 11.37 8.02
CA GLN A 162 18.40 10.22 8.36
C GLN A 162 17.59 9.05 8.93
N ALA A 163 16.62 9.32 9.80
CA ALA A 163 15.75 8.30 10.37
C ALA A 163 14.84 7.70 9.29
N LEU A 164 14.30 8.55 8.42
CA LEU A 164 13.49 8.12 7.26
C LEU A 164 14.29 7.22 6.30
N LEU A 165 15.52 7.60 5.94
CA LEU A 165 16.39 6.80 5.07
C LEU A 165 16.75 5.46 5.71
N THR A 166 17.07 5.46 7.01
CA THR A 166 17.34 4.23 7.75
C THR A 166 16.13 3.31 7.73
N LEU A 167 14.94 3.84 8.04
CA LEU A 167 13.70 3.08 8.04
C LEU A 167 13.35 2.57 6.63
N LEU A 168 13.59 3.37 5.59
CA LEU A 168 13.37 2.99 4.20
C LEU A 168 14.18 1.74 3.85
N ILE A 169 15.50 1.75 4.11
CA ILE A 169 16.40 0.65 3.80
C ILE A 169 15.99 -0.61 4.58
N VAL A 170 15.73 -0.46 5.88
CA VAL A 170 15.34 -1.58 6.74
C VAL A 170 14.02 -2.19 6.26
N ARG A 171 12.99 -1.38 6.00
CA ARG A 171 11.67 -1.85 5.56
C ARG A 171 11.68 -2.42 4.16
N TRP A 172 12.51 -1.88 3.26
CA TRP A 172 12.70 -2.41 1.93
C TRP A 172 13.19 -3.86 1.97
N LEU A 173 14.22 -4.14 2.77
CA LEU A 173 14.78 -5.48 2.92
C LEU A 173 13.87 -6.41 3.71
N LEU A 174 13.38 -5.96 4.88
CA LEU A 174 12.54 -6.78 5.74
C LEU A 174 11.20 -7.11 5.10
N GLY A 175 10.61 -6.22 4.30
CA GLY A 175 9.36 -6.48 3.59
C GLY A 175 9.49 -7.67 2.63
N SER A 176 10.53 -7.67 1.80
CA SER A 176 10.79 -8.78 0.87
C SER A 176 11.14 -10.08 1.58
N ILE A 177 12.01 -10.03 2.59
CA ILE A 177 12.40 -11.23 3.36
C ILE A 177 11.18 -11.82 4.10
N SER A 178 10.31 -10.98 4.67
CA SER A 178 9.11 -11.43 5.39
C SER A 178 8.08 -12.07 4.46
N TYR A 179 7.97 -11.59 3.22
CA TYR A 179 7.04 -12.13 2.23
C TYR A 179 7.53 -13.43 1.56
N SER A 180 8.86 -13.61 1.49
CA SER A 180 9.50 -14.67 0.70
C SER A 180 9.23 -16.12 1.12
N PRO A 181 9.06 -16.47 2.43
CA PRO A 181 8.73 -17.83 2.86
C PRO A 181 7.34 -18.31 2.45
N SER A 182 6.56 -17.50 1.71
CA SER A 182 5.14 -17.75 1.42
C SER A 182 4.28 -17.82 2.70
N LEU A 183 4.68 -17.03 3.70
CA LEU A 183 3.91 -16.80 4.92
C LEU A 183 2.59 -16.09 4.59
N PRO A 184 1.49 -16.41 5.30
CA PRO A 184 0.26 -15.62 5.19
C PRO A 184 0.53 -14.17 5.59
N GLY A 185 0.40 -13.25 4.64
CA GLY A 185 0.70 -11.83 4.87
C GLY A 185 0.27 -10.95 3.70
N GLY A 186 0.07 -9.67 3.98
CA GLY A 186 -0.31 -8.65 3.00
C GLY A 186 0.83 -7.70 2.68
N LEU A 187 0.83 -7.15 1.46
CA LEU A 187 1.76 -6.10 1.05
C LEU A 187 1.23 -4.69 1.34
N PHE A 188 -0.09 -4.52 1.53
CA PHE A 188 -0.74 -3.21 1.58
C PHE A 188 -0.14 -2.25 2.61
N ALA A 189 -0.16 -2.57 3.91
CA ALA A 189 0.33 -1.66 4.95
C ALA A 189 1.84 -1.31 4.81
N PRO A 190 2.74 -2.28 4.51
CA PRO A 190 4.13 -1.95 4.18
C PRO A 190 4.30 -0.99 3.00
N LEU A 191 3.48 -1.11 1.95
CA LEU A 191 3.52 -0.18 0.81
C LEU A 191 3.15 1.24 1.24
N LEU A 192 2.11 1.40 2.07
CA LEU A 192 1.73 2.71 2.57
C LEU A 192 2.88 3.35 3.37
N LEU A 193 3.53 2.60 4.26
CA LEU A 193 4.67 3.12 5.01
C LEU A 193 5.83 3.55 4.08
N LEU A 194 6.22 2.72 3.11
CA LEU A 194 7.29 3.05 2.17
C LEU A 194 6.94 4.30 1.34
N GLY A 195 5.70 4.40 0.88
CA GLY A 195 5.22 5.59 0.17
C GLY A 195 5.25 6.86 1.03
N ALA A 196 4.85 6.76 2.30
CA ALA A 196 4.94 7.88 3.25
C ALA A 196 6.39 8.35 3.43
N ILE A 197 7.32 7.41 3.61
CA ILE A 197 8.74 7.72 3.77
C ILE A 197 9.30 8.42 2.53
N ILE A 198 9.03 7.89 1.33
CA ILE A 198 9.53 8.47 0.07
C ILE A 198 8.92 9.87 -0.15
N GLY A 199 7.62 10.03 0.11
CA GLY A 199 6.93 11.32 0.03
C GLY A 199 7.51 12.36 0.98
N SER A 200 7.72 11.99 2.25
CA SER A 200 8.35 12.88 3.23
C SER A 200 9.78 13.25 2.87
N LEU A 201 10.59 12.29 2.41
CA LEU A 201 11.96 12.56 1.95
C LEU A 201 11.98 13.50 0.75
N PHE A 202 11.05 13.34 -0.18
CA PHE A 202 10.91 14.25 -1.32
C PHE A 202 10.59 15.67 -0.86
N ALA A 203 9.61 15.85 0.03
CA ALA A 203 9.28 17.17 0.56
C ALA A 203 10.45 17.81 1.32
N GLN A 204 11.15 17.05 2.16
CA GLN A 204 12.34 17.53 2.87
C GLN A 204 13.45 17.94 1.91
N LEU A 205 13.62 17.23 0.80
CA LEU A 205 14.59 17.58 -0.24
C LEU A 205 14.21 18.89 -0.94
N ILE A 206 12.93 19.08 -1.31
CA ILE A 206 12.46 20.33 -1.92
C ILE A 206 12.67 21.50 -0.95
N ASN A 207 12.30 21.34 0.31
CA ASN A 207 12.44 22.37 1.33
C ASN A 207 13.90 22.69 1.72
N PHE A 208 14.85 21.83 1.35
CA PHE A 208 16.29 22.09 1.51
C PHE A 208 16.81 23.16 0.52
N PHE A 209 16.10 23.40 -0.58
CA PHE A 209 16.42 24.42 -1.57
C PHE A 209 15.42 25.59 -1.47
N PRO A 210 15.60 26.53 -0.52
CA PRO A 210 14.62 27.58 -0.21
C PRO A 210 14.39 28.59 -1.34
N ASP A 211 15.30 28.65 -2.33
CA ASP A 211 15.16 29.51 -3.52
C ASP A 211 14.10 28.99 -4.51
N LEU A 212 13.61 27.76 -4.31
CA LEU A 212 12.47 27.25 -5.07
C LEU A 212 11.20 27.98 -4.61
N VAL A 213 10.39 28.42 -5.57
CA VAL A 213 9.07 29.05 -5.32
C VAL A 213 8.07 28.08 -4.65
N PHE A 214 8.44 26.81 -4.49
CA PHE A 214 7.58 25.77 -3.96
C PHE A 214 7.84 25.51 -2.47
N GLN A 215 6.78 25.51 -1.66
CA GLN A 215 6.81 24.98 -0.30
C GLN A 215 6.09 23.64 -0.25
N ALA A 216 6.84 22.58 0.11
CA ALA A 216 6.32 21.22 0.16
C ALA A 216 5.94 20.85 1.59
N ASP A 217 4.63 20.86 1.89
CA ASP A 217 4.14 20.34 3.16
C ASP A 217 4.45 18.84 3.29
N THR A 218 5.22 18.46 4.31
CA THR A 218 5.76 17.10 4.44
C THR A 218 4.64 16.07 4.64
N VAL A 219 3.56 16.44 5.33
CA VAL A 219 2.42 15.55 5.59
C VAL A 219 1.62 15.28 4.30
N SER A 220 1.35 16.32 3.53
CA SER A 220 0.64 16.21 2.26
C SER A 220 1.42 15.35 1.25
N PHE A 221 2.73 15.57 1.13
CA PHE A 221 3.58 14.76 0.25
C PHE A 221 3.73 13.31 0.75
N ALA A 222 3.75 13.07 2.06
CA ALA A 222 3.71 11.72 2.62
C ALA A 222 2.43 10.99 2.17
N LEU A 223 1.25 11.58 2.38
CA LEU A 223 -0.03 10.99 1.97
C LEU A 223 -0.12 10.74 0.47
N VAL A 224 0.34 11.69 -0.35
CA VAL A 224 0.38 11.51 -1.81
C VAL A 224 1.36 10.40 -2.20
N GLY A 225 2.51 10.33 -1.52
CA GLY A 225 3.49 9.25 -1.68
C GLY A 225 2.93 7.88 -1.32
N MET A 226 2.12 7.78 -0.26
CA MET A 226 1.43 6.54 0.12
C MET A 226 0.56 6.00 -1.01
N ALA A 227 -0.33 6.84 -1.56
CA ALA A 227 -1.21 6.45 -2.66
C ALA A 227 -0.40 6.11 -3.92
N ALA A 228 0.55 6.97 -4.30
CA ALA A 228 1.36 6.77 -5.50
C ALA A 228 2.19 5.48 -5.45
N PHE A 229 2.78 5.13 -4.30
CA PHE A 229 3.59 3.92 -4.17
C PHE A 229 2.74 2.66 -4.17
N PHE A 230 1.58 2.70 -3.50
CA PHE A 230 0.57 1.66 -3.62
C PHE A 230 0.17 1.43 -5.08
N THR A 231 -0.15 2.51 -5.80
CA THR A 231 -0.51 2.46 -7.22
C THR A 231 0.61 1.94 -8.10
N ALA A 232 1.86 2.35 -7.87
CA ALA A 232 3.02 1.88 -8.63
C ALA A 232 3.19 0.36 -8.56
N VAL A 233 2.99 -0.21 -7.36
CA VAL A 233 3.20 -1.64 -7.08
C VAL A 233 1.98 -2.48 -7.48
N VAL A 234 0.79 -2.06 -7.05
CA VAL A 234 -0.46 -2.83 -7.19
C VAL A 234 -1.14 -2.58 -8.54
N ARG A 235 -0.91 -1.43 -9.18
CA ARG A 235 -1.61 -0.98 -10.40
C ARG A 235 -3.11 -0.69 -10.22
N ALA A 236 -3.49 -0.23 -9.03
CA ALA A 236 -4.86 0.18 -8.71
C ALA A 236 -4.92 1.65 -8.27
N PRO A 237 -4.85 2.63 -9.21
CA PRO A 237 -4.86 4.05 -8.90
C PRO A 237 -6.09 4.52 -8.13
N PHE A 238 -7.29 4.12 -8.53
CA PHE A 238 -8.53 4.59 -7.90
C PHE A 238 -8.67 4.06 -6.47
N THR A 239 -8.32 2.79 -6.28
CA THR A 239 -8.24 2.15 -4.97
C THR A 239 -7.26 2.88 -4.05
N GLY A 240 -6.06 3.20 -4.54
CA GLY A 240 -5.03 3.89 -3.75
C GLY A 240 -5.48 5.28 -3.29
N VAL A 241 -6.12 6.05 -4.18
CA VAL A 241 -6.67 7.37 -3.86
C VAL A 241 -7.74 7.27 -2.78
N LEU A 242 -8.75 6.40 -2.96
CA LEU A 242 -9.83 6.23 -1.99
C LEU A 242 -9.33 5.72 -0.64
N LEU A 243 -8.36 4.80 -0.65
CA LEU A 243 -7.76 4.26 0.56
C LEU A 243 -7.15 5.38 1.41
N ILE A 244 -6.35 6.26 0.81
CA ILE A 244 -5.73 7.38 1.54
C ILE A 244 -6.78 8.39 2.00
N ILE A 245 -7.78 8.71 1.17
CA ILE A 245 -8.87 9.61 1.58
C ILE A 245 -9.59 9.07 2.81
N GLU A 246 -9.98 7.80 2.81
CA GLU A 246 -10.72 7.21 3.94
C GLU A 246 -9.84 7.02 5.18
N MET A 247 -8.57 6.65 5.01
CA MET A 247 -7.65 6.43 6.13
C MET A 247 -7.12 7.71 6.77
N SER A 248 -7.19 8.87 6.09
CA SER A 248 -6.65 10.15 6.61
C SER A 248 -7.68 11.27 6.76
N GLY A 249 -8.86 11.12 6.15
CA GLY A 249 -9.83 12.22 6.02
C GLY A 249 -9.43 13.31 5.01
N GLY A 250 -8.30 13.15 4.31
CA GLY A 250 -7.67 14.16 3.47
C GLY A 250 -8.29 14.37 2.09
N VAL A 251 -9.61 14.55 2.00
CA VAL A 251 -10.32 14.79 0.72
C VAL A 251 -9.74 15.98 -0.05
N ILE A 252 -9.21 16.98 0.66
CA ILE A 252 -8.62 18.17 0.06
C ILE A 252 -7.38 17.88 -0.82
N LEU A 253 -6.71 16.75 -0.60
CA LEU A 253 -5.54 16.32 -1.38
C LEU A 253 -5.91 15.53 -2.65
N THR A 254 -7.19 15.30 -2.92
CA THR A 254 -7.67 14.49 -4.07
C THR A 254 -6.99 14.85 -5.39
N PRO A 255 -6.83 16.14 -5.78
CA PRO A 255 -6.14 16.48 -7.03
C PRO A 255 -4.68 15.99 -7.07
N GLY A 256 -3.94 16.16 -5.97
CA GLY A 256 -2.54 15.70 -5.87
C GLY A 256 -2.42 14.18 -5.88
N LEU A 257 -3.32 13.49 -5.16
CA LEU A 257 -3.42 12.03 -5.16
C LEU A 257 -3.64 11.48 -6.58
N LEU A 258 -4.61 12.04 -7.32
CA LEU A 258 -4.91 11.62 -8.68
C LEU A 258 -3.71 11.81 -9.62
N VAL A 259 -3.11 13.01 -9.61
CA VAL A 259 -1.96 13.33 -10.46
C VAL A 259 -0.79 12.39 -10.19
N ALA A 260 -0.41 12.21 -8.93
CA ALA A 260 0.71 11.35 -8.57
C ALA A 260 0.43 9.87 -8.92
N CYS A 261 -0.77 9.35 -8.67
CA CYS A 261 -1.14 7.98 -9.01
C CYS A 261 -1.14 7.72 -10.52
N VAL A 262 -1.61 8.68 -11.32
CA VAL A 262 -1.53 8.60 -12.79
C VAL A 262 -0.08 8.58 -13.25
N CYS A 263 0.76 9.50 -12.78
CA CYS A 263 2.18 9.55 -13.12
C CYS A 263 2.92 8.27 -12.72
N ALA A 264 2.65 7.76 -11.51
CA ALA A 264 3.18 6.49 -11.03
C ALA A 264 2.78 5.35 -11.96
N THR A 265 1.51 5.27 -12.35
CA THR A 265 1.00 4.27 -13.29
C THR A 265 1.68 4.38 -14.66
N LEU A 266 1.83 5.58 -15.21
CA LEU A 266 2.41 5.78 -16.54
C LEU A 266 3.86 5.29 -16.58
N ILE A 267 4.69 5.71 -15.61
CA ILE A 267 6.10 5.35 -15.61
C ILE A 267 6.31 3.86 -15.34
N THR A 268 5.53 3.24 -14.44
CA THR A 268 5.64 1.79 -14.21
C THR A 268 5.18 0.99 -15.42
N SER A 269 4.23 1.50 -16.22
CA SER A 269 3.83 0.87 -17.49
C SER A 269 4.94 0.99 -18.53
N TYR A 270 5.54 2.18 -18.63
CA TYR A 270 6.66 2.43 -19.54
C TYR A 270 7.87 1.54 -19.24
N MET A 271 8.17 1.29 -17.96
CA MET A 271 9.22 0.36 -17.54
C MET A 271 8.91 -1.12 -17.83
N GLY A 272 7.70 -1.46 -18.28
CA GLY A 272 7.28 -2.83 -18.50
C GLY A 272 7.17 -3.65 -17.21
N SER A 273 7.02 -3.01 -16.04
CA SER A 273 6.87 -3.70 -14.76
C SER A 273 5.42 -4.16 -14.59
N PRO A 274 5.13 -5.47 -14.60
CA PRO A 274 3.76 -5.96 -14.40
C PRO A 274 3.24 -5.62 -12.99
N PRO A 275 1.90 -5.54 -12.80
CA PRO A 275 1.29 -5.46 -11.47
C PRO A 275 1.78 -6.60 -10.58
N ILE A 276 2.02 -6.33 -9.29
CA ILE A 276 2.59 -7.34 -8.40
C ILE A 276 1.67 -8.55 -8.24
N TYR A 277 0.35 -8.36 -8.13
CA TYR A 277 -0.60 -9.46 -7.95
C TYR A 277 -0.72 -10.35 -9.19
N ASP A 278 -0.60 -9.78 -10.39
CA ASP A 278 -0.51 -10.57 -11.63
C ASP A 278 0.78 -11.40 -11.67
N SER A 279 1.89 -10.82 -11.24
CA SER A 279 3.19 -11.50 -11.17
C SER A 279 3.17 -12.66 -10.17
N LEU A 280 2.58 -12.45 -8.99
CA LEU A 280 2.40 -13.47 -7.96
C LEU A 280 1.46 -14.58 -8.44
N ARG A 281 0.35 -14.21 -9.10
CA ARG A 281 -0.59 -15.17 -9.71
C ARG A 281 0.11 -16.04 -10.76
N ALA A 282 0.87 -15.45 -11.69
CA ALA A 282 1.60 -16.19 -12.70
C ALA A 282 2.64 -17.15 -12.10
N ARG A 283 3.29 -16.73 -11.01
CA ARG A 283 4.21 -17.59 -10.24
C ARG A 283 3.51 -18.81 -9.62
N MET A 284 2.28 -18.66 -9.12
CA MET A 284 1.52 -19.77 -8.55
C MET A 284 1.15 -20.83 -9.59
N PHE A 285 0.84 -20.43 -10.83
CA PHE A 285 0.47 -21.36 -11.91
C PHE A 285 1.67 -21.98 -12.64
N SER A 286 2.90 -21.49 -12.40
CA SER A 286 4.13 -22.01 -13.01
C SER A 286 4.90 -22.99 -12.12
N ARG A 287 4.40 -23.28 -10.91
CA ARG A 287 4.90 -24.33 -10.02
C ARG A 287 3.96 -25.53 -10.07
#